data_AF-A0A7S1WXG5-F1
#
_entry.id   AF-A0A7S1WXG5-F1
#
_cell.length_a   1.000
_cell.length_b   1.000
_cell.length_c   1.000
_cell.angle_alpha   90.00
_cell.angle_beta   90.00
_cell.angle_gamma   90.00
#
_symmetry.space_group_name_H-M   'P 1'
#
loop_
_entity.id
_entity.type
_entity.pdbx_description
1 polymer ?
#
loop_
_entity_poly.entity_id
_entity_poly.type
_entity_poly.pdbx_seq_one_letter_code
_entity_poly.pdbx_strand_id
1 'polypeptide(L)'
;RDLDDATKVPFILIELTGEGHENGEIEVCGKDEYGVYDALDEWFAFEWGCQKLDAGDESEDTKIPFCHAQYKWSGFLVEGEDGLNNMGQMVMKLIDFMCGKLSWTLAMINSGNVGAQGD
;
A
#
# COMPACT_ATOMS: atom_id res chain seq x y z
N ARG A 1 -17.35 -4.24 -18.20
CA ARG A 1 -17.27 -5.20 -17.08
C ARG A 1 -18.25 -4.64 -16.08
N ASP A 2 -19.38 -5.30 -15.87
CA ASP A 2 -20.37 -4.84 -14.88
C ASP A 2 -19.81 -5.17 -13.50
N LEU A 3 -19.86 -4.20 -12.57
CA LEU A 3 -19.56 -4.43 -11.16
C LEU A 3 -20.41 -5.60 -10.67
N ASP A 4 -19.89 -6.46 -9.79
CA ASP A 4 -20.72 -7.51 -9.23
C ASP A 4 -21.96 -6.90 -8.54
N ASP A 5 -23.10 -7.59 -8.58
CA ASP A 5 -24.38 -7.01 -8.15
C ASP A 5 -24.36 -6.49 -6.70
N ALA A 6 -23.42 -6.98 -5.89
CA ALA A 6 -23.19 -6.58 -4.51
C ALA A 6 -22.32 -5.32 -4.36
N THR A 7 -21.39 -5.05 -5.29
CA THR A 7 -20.41 -3.96 -5.21
C THR A 7 -20.96 -2.71 -5.87
N LYS A 8 -21.63 -1.88 -5.07
CA LYS A 8 -22.16 -0.59 -5.56
C LYS A 8 -21.07 0.48 -5.68
N VAL A 9 -20.06 0.42 -4.82
CA VAL A 9 -18.90 1.32 -4.82
C VAL A 9 -17.67 0.51 -4.43
N PRO A 10 -16.62 0.44 -5.27
CA PRO A 10 -15.41 -0.28 -4.91
C PRO A 10 -14.56 0.52 -3.93
N PHE A 11 -13.95 -0.21 -2.99
CA PHE A 11 -13.02 0.34 -2.01
C PHE A 11 -11.70 -0.43 -2.08
N ILE A 12 -10.61 0.32 -1.99
CA ILE A 12 -9.26 -0.21 -1.82
C ILE A 12 -8.66 0.44 -0.58
N LEU A 13 -8.02 -0.39 0.23
CA LEU A 13 -7.15 0.02 1.32
C LEU A 13 -5.71 -0.20 0.86
N ILE A 14 -4.89 0.83 1.00
CA ILE A 14 -3.44 0.74 0.78
C ILE A 14 -2.78 1.12 2.09
N GLU A 15 -2.06 0.18 2.67
CA GLU A 15 -1.30 0.39 3.90
C GLU A 15 0.17 0.56 3.56
N LEU A 16 0.79 1.58 4.15
CA LEU A 16 2.23 1.82 4.08
C LEU A 16 2.78 1.62 5.49
N THR A 17 3.72 0.69 5.64
CA THR A 17 4.37 0.40 6.91
C THR A 17 5.88 0.60 6.79
N GLY A 18 6.52 0.76 7.94
CA GLY A 18 7.96 0.91 8.00
C GLY A 18 8.51 0.50 9.35
N GLU A 19 9.48 -0.43 9.35
CA GLU A 19 10.09 -0.96 10.57
C GLU A 19 11.48 -0.36 10.84
N GLY A 20 12.08 0.31 9.85
CA GLY A 20 13.39 0.93 9.97
C GLY A 20 13.86 1.56 8.66
N HIS A 21 15.00 2.25 8.68
CA HIS A 21 15.55 2.89 7.48
C HIS A 21 15.72 1.88 6.33
N GLU A 22 15.21 2.21 5.15
CA GLU A 22 15.14 1.36 3.95
C GLU A 22 14.34 0.05 4.11
N ASN A 23 13.51 -0.05 5.16
CA ASN A 23 12.67 -1.22 5.43
C ASN A 23 11.20 -0.82 5.54
N GLY A 24 10.61 -0.45 4.39
CA GLY A 24 9.19 -0.21 4.24
C GLY A 24 8.49 -1.35 3.52
N GLU A 25 7.19 -1.47 3.75
CA GLU A 25 6.31 -2.39 3.03
C GLU A 25 5.02 -1.69 2.62
N ILE A 26 4.38 -2.25 1.59
CA ILE A 26 3.11 -1.78 1.04
C ILE A 26 2.19 -2.98 0.92
N GLU A 27 0.96 -2.84 1.44
CA GLU A 27 -0.08 -3.84 1.33
C GLU A 27 -1.31 -3.25 0.66
N VAL A 28 -1.88 -3.97 -0.31
CA VAL A 28 -3.08 -3.57 -1.04
C VAL A 28 -4.19 -4.59 -0.81
N CYS A 29 -5.32 -4.08 -0.33
CA CYS A 29 -6.51 -4.86 0.01
C CYS A 29 -7.74 -4.27 -0.68
N GLY A 30 -8.66 -5.14 -1.10
CA GLY A 30 -9.90 -4.75 -1.77
C GLY A 30 -10.03 -5.41 -3.14
N LYS A 31 -11.11 -5.07 -3.85
CA LYS A 31 -11.35 -5.65 -5.17
C LYS A 31 -10.55 -4.92 -6.25
N ASP A 32 -9.97 -5.68 -7.16
CA ASP A 32 -9.39 -5.11 -8.38
C ASP A 32 -10.51 -4.65 -9.31
N GLU A 33 -10.75 -3.35 -9.29
CA GLU A 33 -11.70 -2.68 -10.17
C GLU A 33 -10.98 -1.65 -11.02
N TYR A 34 -11.40 -1.56 -12.28
CA TYR A 34 -10.82 -0.63 -13.26
C TYR A 34 -9.31 -0.84 -13.55
N GLY A 35 -8.75 -2.02 -13.26
CA GLY A 35 -7.35 -2.35 -13.54
C GLY A 35 -6.36 -1.63 -12.61
N VAL A 36 -6.82 -1.27 -11.42
CA VAL A 36 -6.03 -0.51 -10.44
C VAL A 36 -4.84 -1.30 -9.92
N TYR A 37 -4.91 -2.63 -9.87
CA TYR A 37 -3.79 -3.46 -9.43
C TYR A 37 -2.62 -3.40 -10.41
N ASP A 38 -2.90 -3.52 -11.72
CA ASP A 38 -1.86 -3.39 -12.76
C ASP A 38 -1.22 -1.99 -12.73
N ALA A 39 -2.04 -0.94 -12.54
CA ALA A 39 -1.55 0.43 -12.45
C ALA A 39 -0.69 0.67 -11.19
N LEU A 40 -1.08 0.11 -10.05
CA LEU A 40 -0.31 0.18 -8.80
C LEU A 40 0.97 -0.66 -8.90
N ASP A 41 0.91 -1.85 -9.48
CA ASP A 41 2.07 -2.71 -9.73
C ASP A 41 3.14 -1.95 -10.54
N GLU A 42 2.74 -1.39 -11.68
CA GLU A 42 3.64 -0.63 -12.55
C GLU A 42 4.21 0.59 -11.80
N TRP A 43 3.35 1.35 -11.12
CA TRP A 43 3.77 2.56 -10.44
C TRP A 43 4.71 2.28 -9.26
N PHE A 44 4.40 1.30 -8.41
CA PHE A 44 5.27 0.91 -7.31
C PHE A 44 6.59 0.35 -7.79
N ALA A 45 6.60 -0.48 -8.83
CA ALA A 45 7.84 -1.05 -9.38
C ALA A 45 8.75 0.02 -10.01
N PHE A 46 8.19 0.90 -10.86
CA PHE A 46 9.00 1.83 -11.65
C PHE A 46 9.27 3.16 -10.97
N GLU A 47 8.26 3.77 -10.32
CA GLU A 47 8.42 5.09 -9.71
C GLU A 47 8.96 5.01 -8.28
N TRP A 48 8.58 3.97 -7.53
CA TRP A 48 9.01 3.80 -6.13
C TRP A 48 10.15 2.78 -5.97
N GLY A 49 10.48 2.02 -7.02
CA GLY A 49 11.51 0.98 -6.97
C GLY A 49 11.13 -0.19 -6.07
N CYS A 50 9.84 -0.44 -5.86
CA CYS A 50 9.38 -1.51 -4.98
C CYS A 50 9.57 -2.88 -5.63
N GLN A 51 9.81 -3.89 -4.79
CA GLN A 51 9.83 -5.29 -5.21
C GLN A 51 8.51 -5.93 -4.82
N LYS A 52 7.73 -6.41 -5.80
CA LYS A 52 6.52 -7.20 -5.53
C LYS A 52 6.90 -8.51 -4.83
N LEU A 53 6.21 -8.80 -3.74
CA LEU A 53 6.36 -10.02 -2.96
C LEU A 53 5.27 -11.02 -3.32
N ASP A 54 5.52 -12.28 -2.98
CA ASP A 54 4.49 -13.30 -2.98
C ASP A 54 3.60 -13.07 -1.74
N ALA A 55 2.34 -12.68 -1.98
CA ALA A 55 1.37 -12.46 -0.91
C ALA A 55 0.92 -13.78 -0.23
N GLY A 56 1.34 -14.92 -0.78
CA GLY A 56 0.89 -16.25 -0.39
C GLY A 56 -0.43 -16.63 -1.05
N ASP A 57 -0.88 -17.86 -0.77
CA ASP A 57 -2.14 -18.41 -1.25
C ASP A 57 -2.84 -19.23 -0.15
N GLU A 58 -4.04 -19.74 -0.44
CA GLU A 58 -4.80 -20.55 0.52
C GLU A 58 -4.30 -22.02 0.60
N SER A 59 -3.14 -22.35 0.00
CA SER A 59 -2.59 -23.70 0.09
C SER A 59 -1.93 -23.97 1.45
N GLU A 60 -1.86 -25.24 1.84
CA GLU A 60 -1.25 -25.65 3.12
C GLU A 60 0.26 -25.34 3.21
N ASP A 61 0.91 -25.10 2.07
CA ASP A 61 2.36 -24.91 1.96
C ASP A 61 2.79 -23.43 1.98
N THR A 62 1.85 -22.48 1.95
CA THR A 62 2.16 -21.05 1.98
C THR A 62 1.46 -20.32 3.13
N LYS A 63 1.91 -19.10 3.42
CA LYS A 63 1.28 -18.25 4.43
C LYS A 63 -0.06 -17.77 3.86
N ILE A 64 -1.16 -17.96 4.59
CA ILE A 64 -2.48 -17.44 4.19
C ILE A 64 -2.36 -15.95 3.84
N PRO A 65 -2.86 -15.52 2.67
CA PRO A 65 -2.71 -14.14 2.23
C PRO A 65 -3.48 -13.19 3.15
N PHE A 66 -2.76 -12.24 3.74
CA PHE A 66 -3.33 -11.15 4.54
C PHE A 66 -3.85 -10.01 3.66
N CYS A 67 -3.33 -9.90 2.44
CA CYS A 67 -3.65 -8.88 1.46
C CYS A 67 -3.67 -9.48 0.03
N HIS A 68 -4.14 -8.73 -0.96
CA HIS A 68 -4.18 -9.19 -2.36
C HIS A 68 -2.87 -8.91 -3.11
N ALA A 69 -2.13 -7.87 -2.70
CA ALA A 69 -0.79 -7.61 -3.20
C ALA A 69 0.10 -7.01 -2.11
N GLN A 70 1.34 -7.45 -2.05
CA GLN A 70 2.34 -6.98 -1.10
C GLN A 70 3.63 -6.58 -1.82
N TYR A 71 4.28 -5.53 -1.35
CA TYR A 71 5.52 -5.02 -1.92
C TYR A 71 6.50 -4.65 -0.82
N LYS A 72 7.78 -4.95 -1.06
CA LYS A 72 8.88 -4.39 -0.31
C LYS A 72 9.27 -3.03 -0.89
N TRP A 73 9.41 -2.03 -0.03
CA TRP A 73 9.73 -0.66 -0.39
C TRP A 73 10.97 -0.16 0.36
N SER A 74 12.13 -0.19 -0.30
CA SER A 74 13.39 0.29 0.29
C SER A 74 13.52 1.81 0.34
N GLY A 75 12.52 2.55 -0.15
CA GLY A 75 12.51 4.01 -0.11
C GLY A 75 11.94 4.60 1.18
N PHE A 76 11.58 3.78 2.17
CA PHE A 76 11.16 4.27 3.48
C PHE A 76 12.37 4.84 4.23
N LEU A 77 12.34 6.14 4.53
CA LEU A 77 13.45 6.85 5.15
C LEU A 77 13.03 7.32 6.53
N VAL A 78 13.85 6.99 7.52
CA VAL A 78 13.75 7.48 8.90
C VAL A 78 14.93 8.42 9.16
N GLU A 79 14.66 9.54 9.84
CA GLU A 79 15.64 10.54 10.27
C GLU A 79 15.58 10.74 11.78
N GLY A 80 16.74 10.78 12.43
CA GLY A 80 16.86 10.98 13.88
C GLY A 80 16.30 9.83 14.71
N GLU A 81 16.21 10.05 16.03
CA GLU A 81 15.67 9.06 16.98
C GLU A 81 14.18 9.32 17.31
N ASP A 82 13.65 10.49 16.93
CA ASP A 82 12.31 10.95 17.29
C ASP A 82 11.20 10.47 16.33
N GLY A 83 11.50 9.49 15.46
CA GLY A 83 10.52 8.87 14.57
C GLY A 83 10.08 9.71 13.37
N LEU A 84 10.86 10.75 13.00
CA LEU A 84 10.65 11.47 11.74
C LEU A 84 10.91 10.53 10.57
N ASN A 85 10.00 10.51 9.62
CA ASN A 85 10.11 9.68 8.43
C ASN A 85 9.42 10.31 7.21
N ASN A 86 9.63 9.71 6.04
CA ASN A 86 9.04 10.20 4.80
C ASN A 86 7.60 9.70 4.53
N MET A 87 6.96 8.99 5.46
CA MET A 87 5.66 8.35 5.23
C MET A 87 4.59 9.34 4.75
N GLY A 88 4.46 10.48 5.42
CA GLY A 88 3.48 11.51 5.03
C GLY A 88 3.71 12.04 3.61
N GLN A 89 4.96 12.21 3.19
CA GLN A 89 5.27 12.64 1.82
C GLN A 89 4.88 11.57 0.79
N MET A 90 5.08 10.30 1.14
CA MET A 90 4.78 9.18 0.26
C MET A 90 3.27 8.92 0.14
N VAL A 91 2.52 9.10 1.24
CA VAL A 91 1.05 9.14 1.22
C VAL A 91 0.55 10.23 0.27
N MET A 92 1.15 11.43 0.27
CA MET A 92 0.74 12.48 -0.67
C MET A 92 0.99 12.12 -2.14
N LYS A 93 2.10 11.45 -2.45
CA LYS A 93 2.37 10.93 -3.80
C LYS A 93 1.35 9.87 -4.22
N LEU A 94 0.98 8.99 -3.29
CA LEU A 94 -0.03 7.96 -3.51
C LEU A 94 -1.40 8.59 -3.79
N ILE A 95 -1.79 9.61 -3.03
CA ILE A 95 -3.04 10.35 -3.26
C ILE A 95 -3.03 11.03 -4.63
N ASP A 96 -1.92 11.67 -5.02
CA ASP A 96 -1.80 12.29 -6.34
C ASP A 96 -1.96 11.27 -7.47
N PHE A 97 -1.36 10.08 -7.33
CA PHE A 97 -1.51 9.00 -8.29
C PHE A 97 -2.96 8.48 -8.35
N MET A 98 -3.51 8.07 -7.21
CA MET A 98 -4.84 7.45 -7.13
C MET A 98 -5.95 8.42 -7.52
N CYS A 99 -5.95 9.62 -6.94
CA CYS A 99 -7.00 10.61 -7.16
C CYS A 99 -6.76 11.44 -8.43
N GLY A 100 -5.51 11.83 -8.69
CA GLY A 100 -5.16 12.71 -9.80
C GLY A 100 -5.05 11.99 -11.14
N LYS A 101 -4.60 10.73 -11.16
CA LYS A 101 -4.41 9.96 -12.41
C LYS A 101 -5.44 8.86 -12.61
N LEU A 102 -5.75 8.10 -11.55
CA LEU A 102 -6.67 6.96 -11.65
C LEU A 102 -8.14 7.31 -11.35
N SER A 103 -8.44 8.57 -11.03
CA SER A 103 -9.79 9.07 -10.72
C SER A 103 -10.48 8.38 -9.52
N TRP A 104 -9.71 7.80 -8.61
CA TRP A 104 -10.25 7.32 -7.32
C TRP A 104 -10.52 8.51 -6.40
N THR A 105 -11.35 8.31 -5.37
CA THR A 105 -11.61 9.33 -4.35
C THR A 105 -11.05 8.86 -3.02
N LEU A 106 -10.29 9.72 -2.35
CA LEU A 106 -9.80 9.47 -1.00
C LEU A 106 -10.97 9.47 0.00
N ALA A 107 -11.18 8.36 0.68
CA ALA A 107 -12.23 8.22 1.69
C ALA A 107 -11.76 8.52 3.12
N MET A 108 -10.58 8.01 3.50
CA MET A 108 -10.03 8.10 4.86
C MET A 108 -8.51 7.97 4.79
N ILE A 109 -7.82 8.64 5.71
CA ILE A 109 -6.43 8.33 6.07
C ILE A 109 -6.42 8.01 7.56
N ASN A 110 -5.83 6.87 7.92
CA ASN A 110 -5.46 6.58 9.29
C ASN A 110 -3.94 6.51 9.37
N SER A 111 -3.36 7.03 10.45
CA SER A 111 -1.92 7.01 10.69
C SER A 111 -1.67 6.62 12.13
N GLY A 112 -0.74 5.71 12.34
CA GLY A 112 -0.25 5.32 13.65
C GLY A 112 1.26 5.50 13.70
N ASN A 113 1.75 6.16 14.74
CA ASN A 113 3.16 6.09 15.12
C ASN A 113 3.19 5.53 16.53
N VAL A 114 3.65 4.29 16.66
CA VAL A 114 3.77 3.60 17.95
C VAL A 114 5.07 3.98 18.69
N GLY A 115 5.96 4.76 18.06
CA GLY A 115 7.27 5.10 18.63
C GLY A 115 8.15 3.87 18.87
N ALA A 116 9.37 4.08 19.38
CA ALA A 116 10.29 2.99 19.67
C ALA A 116 9.83 2.07 20.83
N GLN A 117 8.85 2.52 21.64
CA GLN A 117 8.39 1.81 22.84
C GLN A 117 6.94 1.30 22.76
N GLY A 118 6.19 1.63 21.70
CA GLY A 118 4.79 1.21 21.59
C GLY A 118 3.93 1.82 22.69
N ASP A 119 3.69 3.13 22.64
CA ASP A 119 2.69 3.78 23.54
C ASP A 119 1.25 3.46 23.09
#